data_AF-K7FAS8-F1
#
_entry.id   AF-K7FAS8-F1
#
_cell.length_a   1.000
_cell.length_b   1.000
_cell.length_c   1.000
_cell.angle_alpha   90.00
_cell.angle_beta   90.00
_cell.angle_gamma   90.00
#
_symmetry.space_group_name_H-M   'P 1'
#
loop_
_entity.id
_entity.type
_entity.pdbx_description
1 polymer ?
#
loop_
_entity_poly.entity_id
_entity_poly.type
_entity_poly.pdbx_seq_one_letter_code
_entity_poly.pdbx_strand_id
1 'polypeptide(L)'
;QVLLVSSSRHPDRWIVPGGGMEPEEEPSVAAVREVCEEAGVKGTLGRLVGIFENQDRKHRTYVYVLIVTEVLEDWEDSVNIGRKREWFKIEDAVKVLQYHKPVQASYFQTLRQGCLANNGTPVMTASYSDSNESSVSDIR
;
A
#
# COMPACT_ATOMS: atom_id res chain seq x y z
N GLN A 1 8.15 1.50 -13.59
CA GLN A 1 6.74 1.18 -13.91
C GLN A 1 6.01 0.84 -12.61
N VAL A 2 4.68 0.72 -12.63
CA VAL A 2 3.86 0.24 -11.51
C VAL A 2 2.89 -0.83 -12.02
N LEU A 3 2.58 -1.81 -11.19
CA LEU A 3 1.60 -2.85 -11.49
C LEU A 3 0.23 -2.43 -10.96
N LEU A 4 -0.78 -2.43 -11.82
CA LEU A 4 -2.19 -2.26 -11.44
C LEU A 4 -2.95 -3.56 -11.67
N VAL A 5 -4.09 -3.72 -11.01
CA VAL A 5 -4.99 -4.86 -11.19
C VAL A 5 -6.38 -4.40 -11.64
N SER A 6 -7.12 -5.26 -12.33
CA SER A 6 -8.50 -4.97 -12.71
C SER A 6 -9.41 -4.93 -11.49
N SER A 7 -10.41 -4.07 -11.47
CA SER A 7 -11.41 -4.05 -10.40
C SER A 7 -12.30 -5.29 -10.45
N SER A 8 -12.50 -5.94 -9.31
CA SER A 8 -13.40 -7.11 -9.17
C SER A 8 -14.84 -6.83 -9.62
N ARG A 9 -15.35 -5.61 -9.43
CA ARG A 9 -16.72 -5.21 -9.82
C ARG A 9 -16.84 -4.70 -11.26
N HIS A 10 -15.73 -4.21 -11.83
CA HIS A 10 -15.68 -3.57 -13.13
C HIS A 10 -14.37 -3.94 -13.82
N PRO A 11 -14.29 -5.12 -14.48
CA PRO A 11 -13.05 -5.66 -15.03
C PRO A 11 -12.38 -4.79 -16.10
N ASP A 12 -13.11 -3.80 -16.65
CA ASP A 12 -12.64 -2.77 -17.57
C ASP A 12 -11.89 -1.61 -16.88
N ARG A 13 -11.86 -1.58 -15.54
CA ARG A 13 -11.24 -0.52 -14.74
C ARG A 13 -10.02 -1.02 -13.99
N TRP A 14 -9.02 -0.16 -13.87
CA TRP A 14 -7.79 -0.44 -13.13
C TRP A 14 -7.83 0.16 -11.72
N ILE A 15 -7.18 -0.53 -10.78
CA ILE A 15 -7.01 -0.11 -9.39
C ILE A 15 -5.58 -0.44 -8.91
N VAL A 16 -5.11 0.28 -7.90
CA VAL A 16 -3.94 -0.14 -7.10
C VAL A 16 -4.36 -1.34 -6.26
N PRO A 17 -3.60 -2.46 -6.27
CA PRO A 17 -3.93 -3.63 -5.46
C PRO A 17 -3.86 -3.30 -3.96
N GLY A 18 -4.79 -3.87 -3.19
CA GLY A 18 -4.91 -3.62 -1.77
C GLY A 18 -6.33 -3.82 -1.25
N GLY A 19 -6.44 -4.23 0.01
CA GLY A 19 -7.71 -4.57 0.64
C GLY A 19 -7.75 -4.26 2.13
N GLY A 20 -8.51 -5.06 2.86
CA GLY A 20 -8.79 -4.84 4.27
C GLY A 20 -7.67 -5.37 5.14
N MET A 21 -7.36 -4.66 6.22
CA MET A 21 -6.54 -5.23 7.29
C MET A 21 -7.38 -6.22 8.10
N GLU A 22 -6.78 -7.36 8.43
CA GLU A 22 -7.36 -8.30 9.38
C GLU A 22 -7.22 -7.78 10.83
N PRO A 23 -8.03 -8.28 11.79
CA PRO A 23 -7.85 -7.93 13.19
C PRO A 23 -6.42 -8.23 13.66
N GLU A 24 -5.81 -7.27 14.35
CA GLU A 24 -4.43 -7.36 14.88
C GLU A 24 -3.33 -7.46 13.80
N GLU A 25 -3.68 -7.30 12.52
CA GLU A 25 -2.71 -7.30 11.43
C GLU A 25 -1.98 -5.96 11.32
N GLU A 26 -0.65 -5.99 11.19
CA GLU A 26 0.13 -4.79 10.92
C GLU A 26 -0.10 -4.30 9.48
N PRO A 27 -0.21 -2.97 9.23
CA PRO A 27 -0.51 -2.45 7.89
C PRO A 27 0.48 -2.87 6.81
N SER A 28 1.75 -3.07 7.17
CA SER A 28 2.80 -3.55 6.27
C SER A 28 2.60 -5.02 5.88
N VAL A 29 2.14 -5.85 6.81
CA VAL A 29 1.81 -7.26 6.58
C VAL A 29 0.60 -7.36 5.66
N ALA A 30 -0.45 -6.61 5.96
CA ALA A 30 -1.65 -6.51 5.12
C ALA A 30 -1.30 -6.11 3.68
N ALA A 31 -0.45 -5.09 3.51
CA ALA A 31 -0.04 -4.65 2.16
C ALA A 31 0.70 -5.73 1.37
N VAL A 32 1.55 -6.53 2.02
CA VAL A 32 2.27 -7.64 1.35
C VAL A 32 1.31 -8.78 1.01
N ARG A 33 0.44 -9.16 1.95
CA ARG A 33 -0.58 -10.20 1.75
C ARG A 33 -1.49 -9.86 0.59
N GLU A 34 -2.12 -8.69 0.62
CA GLU A 34 -3.08 -8.23 -0.39
C GLU A 34 -2.46 -8.15 -1.80
N VAL A 35 -1.21 -7.69 -1.92
CA VAL A 35 -0.54 -7.64 -3.22
C VAL A 35 -0.22 -9.05 -3.74
N CYS A 36 0.05 -10.01 -2.85
CA CYS A 36 0.20 -11.41 -3.24
C CYS A 36 -1.14 -12.00 -3.73
N GLU A 37 -2.22 -11.76 -2.99
CA GLU A 37 -3.58 -12.26 -3.30
C GLU A 37 -4.16 -11.64 -4.57
N GLU A 38 -4.07 -10.31 -4.73
CA GLU A 38 -4.72 -9.61 -5.84
C GLU A 38 -3.85 -9.52 -7.10
N ALA A 39 -2.53 -9.40 -6.94
CA ALA A 39 -1.61 -9.16 -8.06
C ALA A 39 -0.61 -10.29 -8.31
N GLY A 40 -0.52 -11.29 -7.42
CA GLY A 40 0.37 -12.44 -7.61
C GLY A 40 1.84 -12.06 -7.68
N VAL A 41 2.27 -11.06 -6.90
CA VAL A 41 3.68 -10.64 -6.86
C VAL A 41 4.22 -10.64 -5.43
N LYS A 42 5.52 -10.93 -5.32
CA LYS A 42 6.28 -10.77 -4.08
C LYS A 42 7.46 -9.83 -4.34
N GLY A 43 7.98 -9.27 -3.26
CA GLY A 43 9.04 -8.29 -3.37
C GLY A 43 9.59 -7.83 -2.05
N THR A 44 10.53 -6.91 -2.13
CA THR A 44 11.07 -6.22 -0.96
C THR A 44 10.16 -5.05 -0.63
N LEU A 45 9.52 -5.10 0.54
CA LEU A 45 8.74 -3.99 1.06
C LEU A 45 9.68 -2.81 1.38
N GLY A 46 9.32 -1.64 0.87
CA GLY A 46 10.03 -0.39 1.06
C GLY A 46 9.29 0.54 2.02
N ARG A 47 9.51 1.85 1.82
CA ARG A 47 8.94 2.89 2.68
C ARG A 47 7.41 2.96 2.60
N LEU A 48 6.80 3.43 3.70
CA LEU A 48 5.46 3.98 3.70
C LEU A 48 5.45 5.26 2.84
N VAL A 49 4.58 5.30 1.82
CA VAL A 49 4.33 6.49 0.99
C VAL A 49 3.45 7.48 1.76
N GLY A 50 2.46 6.96 2.48
CA GLY A 50 1.56 7.77 3.30
C GLY A 50 0.30 7.02 3.69
N ILE A 51 -0.54 7.71 4.45
CA ILE A 51 -1.86 7.26 4.87
C ILE A 51 -2.87 8.13 4.15
N PHE A 52 -3.76 7.51 3.37
CA PHE A 52 -4.72 8.21 2.52
C PHE A 52 -6.13 7.91 2.98
N GLU A 53 -6.92 8.96 3.16
CA GLU A 53 -8.32 8.82 3.54
C GLU A 53 -9.23 9.05 2.34
N ASN A 54 -10.18 8.14 2.15
CA ASN A 54 -11.30 8.30 1.24
C ASN A 54 -12.55 8.59 2.06
N GLN A 55 -12.93 9.87 2.15
CA GLN A 55 -14.06 10.30 2.98
C GLN A 55 -15.39 9.70 2.50
N ASP A 56 -15.60 9.57 1.19
CA ASP A 56 -16.83 9.00 0.61
C ASP A 56 -17.04 7.54 1.01
N ARG A 57 -15.95 6.79 1.12
CA ARG A 57 -15.95 5.37 1.51
C ARG A 57 -15.68 5.16 2.99
N LYS A 58 -15.28 6.22 3.73
CA LYS A 58 -14.78 6.15 5.11
C LYS A 58 -13.64 5.14 5.28
N HIS A 59 -12.78 5.02 4.27
CA HIS A 59 -11.63 4.13 4.29
C HIS A 59 -10.36 4.92 4.56
N ARG A 60 -9.46 4.34 5.35
CA ARG A 60 -8.08 4.81 5.54
C ARG A 60 -7.14 3.73 5.01
N THR A 61 -6.25 4.10 4.09
CA THR A 61 -5.37 3.16 3.40
C THR A 61 -3.92 3.52 3.65
N TYR A 62 -3.15 2.58 4.19
CA TYR A 62 -1.70 2.67 4.28
C TYR A 62 -1.10 2.23 2.95
N VAL A 63 -0.29 3.09 2.33
CA VAL A 63 0.27 2.81 1.00
C VAL A 63 1.77 2.67 1.12
N TYR A 64 2.31 1.53 0.71
CA TYR A 64 3.74 1.23 0.73
C TYR A 64 4.30 1.13 -0.69
N VAL A 65 5.61 1.33 -0.81
CA VAL A 65 6.36 0.88 -1.99
C VAL A 65 6.68 -0.59 -1.81
N LEU A 66 6.46 -1.42 -2.83
CA LEU A 66 6.97 -2.78 -2.91
C LEU A 66 7.78 -2.92 -4.20
N ILE A 67 9.05 -3.30 -4.06
CA ILE A 67 9.92 -3.56 -5.21
C ILE A 67 9.75 -5.03 -5.59
N VAL A 68 9.03 -5.27 -6.69
CA VAL A 68 8.71 -6.63 -7.16
C VAL A 68 9.98 -7.37 -7.53
N THR A 69 10.16 -8.57 -6.96
CA THR A 69 11.26 -9.48 -7.26
C THR A 69 10.79 -10.82 -7.82
N GLU A 70 9.51 -11.16 -7.61
CA GLU A 70 8.90 -12.41 -8.08
C GLU A 70 7.50 -12.11 -8.60
N VAL A 71 7.16 -12.73 -9.73
CA VAL A 71 5.86 -12.64 -10.38
C VAL A 71 5.36 -14.07 -10.55
N LEU A 72 4.27 -14.41 -9.87
CA LEU A 72 3.62 -15.72 -9.93
C LEU A 72 2.75 -15.81 -11.17
N GLU A 73 2.82 -16.91 -11.92
CA GLU A 73 1.98 -17.11 -13.12
C GLU A 73 0.50 -17.25 -12.75
N ASP A 74 0.20 -18.12 -11.79
CA ASP A 74 -1.13 -18.30 -11.21
C ASP A 74 -1.15 -17.74 -9.79
N TRP A 75 -2.18 -16.95 -9.48
CA TRP A 75 -2.37 -16.36 -8.16
C TRP A 75 -3.86 -16.32 -7.80
N GLU A 76 -4.15 -16.12 -6.51
CA GLU A 76 -5.47 -16.31 -5.93
C GLU A 76 -6.59 -15.62 -6.73
N ASP A 77 -6.52 -14.30 -6.93
CA ASP A 77 -7.57 -13.57 -7.63
C ASP A 77 -7.62 -13.82 -9.14
N SER A 78 -6.51 -14.24 -9.77
CA SER A 78 -6.57 -14.70 -11.17
C SER A 78 -7.41 -15.97 -11.27
N VAL A 79 -7.15 -16.93 -10.40
CA VAL A 79 -7.83 -18.24 -10.40
C VAL A 79 -9.28 -18.11 -9.95
N ASN A 80 -9.54 -17.34 -8.89
CA ASN A 80 -10.85 -17.29 -8.26
C ASN A 80 -11.83 -16.38 -8.99
N ILE A 81 -11.37 -15.25 -9.51
CA ILE A 81 -12.25 -14.21 -10.09
C ILE A 81 -11.81 -13.69 -11.46
N GLY A 82 -10.76 -14.28 -12.06
CA GLY A 82 -10.25 -13.84 -13.36
C GLY A 82 -9.64 -12.44 -13.33
N ARG A 83 -9.09 -12.01 -12.18
CA ARG A 83 -8.47 -10.68 -12.06
C ARG A 83 -7.25 -10.60 -12.97
N LYS A 84 -7.14 -9.47 -13.67
CA LYS A 84 -6.01 -9.15 -14.55
C LYS A 84 -5.03 -8.23 -13.84
N ARG A 85 -3.77 -8.24 -14.29
CA ARG A 85 -2.73 -7.30 -13.86
C ARG A 85 -1.95 -6.78 -15.07
N GLU A 86 -1.50 -5.54 -15.01
CA GLU A 86 -0.72 -4.93 -16.10
C GLU A 86 0.26 -3.87 -15.58
N TRP A 87 1.43 -3.80 -16.21
CA TRP A 87 2.47 -2.83 -15.90
C TRP A 87 2.23 -1.52 -16.64
N PHE A 88 2.09 -0.44 -15.89
CA PHE A 88 1.91 0.91 -16.41
C PHE A 88 3.15 1.77 -16.19
N LYS A 89 3.38 2.73 -17.09
CA LYS A 89 4.16 3.92 -16.72
C LYS A 89 3.37 4.69 -15.66
N ILE A 90 4.06 5.35 -14.73
CA ILE A 90 3.42 6.07 -13.62
C ILE A 90 2.40 7.11 -14.14
N GLU A 91 2.71 7.78 -15.25
CA GLU A 91 1.81 8.79 -15.83
C GLU A 91 0.53 8.17 -16.40
N ASP A 92 0.64 6.99 -17.00
CA ASP A 92 -0.51 6.30 -17.56
C ASP A 92 -1.35 5.66 -16.45
N ALA A 93 -0.71 5.14 -15.39
CA ALA A 93 -1.39 4.68 -14.17
C ALA A 93 -2.26 5.80 -13.55
N VAL A 94 -1.71 7.00 -13.42
CA VAL A 94 -2.45 8.17 -12.91
C VAL A 94 -3.66 8.47 -13.79
N LYS A 95 -3.51 8.48 -15.13
CA LYS A 95 -4.62 8.74 -16.06
C LYS A 95 -5.75 7.73 -15.92
N VAL A 96 -5.45 6.43 -15.89
CA VAL A 96 -6.49 5.38 -15.81
C VAL A 96 -7.19 5.35 -14.45
N LEU A 97 -6.50 5.72 -13.38
CA LEU A 97 -7.08 5.80 -12.03
C LEU A 97 -7.92 7.06 -11.82
N GLN A 98 -7.56 8.19 -12.46
CA GLN A 98 -8.11 9.52 -12.16
C GLN A 98 -9.64 9.58 -12.17
N TYR A 99 -10.29 8.87 -13.09
CA TYR A 99 -11.74 8.97 -13.29
C TYR A 99 -12.55 8.20 -12.23
N HIS A 100 -12.07 7.03 -11.78
CA HIS A 100 -12.83 6.14 -10.90
C HIS A 100 -12.20 5.89 -9.52
N LYS A 101 -10.92 6.26 -9.37
CA LYS A 101 -10.10 6.10 -8.17
C LYS A 101 -9.18 7.32 -7.98
N PRO A 102 -9.71 8.55 -7.91
CA PRO A 102 -8.88 9.76 -7.79
C PRO A 102 -7.97 9.75 -6.54
N VAL A 103 -8.42 9.12 -5.44
CA VAL A 103 -7.59 8.93 -4.24
C VAL A 103 -6.41 8.01 -4.51
N GLN A 104 -6.57 6.94 -5.29
CA GLN A 104 -5.43 6.08 -5.65
C GLN A 104 -4.49 6.77 -6.64
N ALA A 105 -5.01 7.63 -7.53
CA ALA A 105 -4.18 8.44 -8.41
C ALA A 105 -3.27 9.40 -7.62
N SER A 106 -3.72 9.93 -6.47
CA SER A 106 -2.92 10.83 -5.64
C SER A 106 -1.74 10.13 -4.93
N TYR A 107 -1.76 8.81 -4.77
CA TYR A 107 -0.63 8.04 -4.21
C TYR A 107 0.66 8.31 -4.97
N PHE A 108 0.57 8.41 -6.29
CA PHE A 108 1.70 8.64 -7.18
C PHE A 108 2.22 10.07 -7.13
N GLN A 109 1.39 11.04 -6.74
CA GLN A 109 1.83 12.41 -6.53
C GLN A 109 2.70 12.50 -5.26
N THR A 110 2.25 11.91 -4.16
CA THR A 110 3.02 11.81 -2.91
C THR A 110 4.30 10.99 -3.08
N LEU A 111 4.23 9.89 -3.84
CA LEU A 111 5.41 9.09 -4.18
C LEU A 111 6.50 9.93 -4.85
N ARG A 112 6.13 10.78 -5.82
CA ARG A 112 7.05 11.69 -6.51
C ARG A 112 7.61 12.76 -5.59
N GLN A 113 6.78 13.38 -4.74
CA GLN A 113 7.21 14.40 -3.79
C GLN A 113 8.21 13.85 -2.77
N GLY A 114 7.98 12.65 -2.23
CA GLY A 114 8.91 11.98 -1.31
C GLY A 114 10.24 11.62 -1.97
N CYS A 115 10.28 11.35 -3.28
CA CYS A 115 11.54 11.17 -4.01
C CYS A 115 12.31 12.49 -4.17
N LEU A 116 11.62 13.62 -4.36
CA LEU A 116 12.25 14.93 -4.49
C LEU A 116 12.79 15.46 -3.16
N ALA A 117 12.09 15.19 -2.05
CA ALA A 117 12.53 15.59 -0.70
C ALA A 117 13.78 14.82 -0.22
N ASN A 118 13.98 13.58 -0.67
CA ASN A 118 15.11 12.75 -0.25
C ASN A 118 16.44 13.06 -0.99
N ASN A 119 16.44 14.02 -1.93
CA ASN A 119 17.66 14.53 -2.56
C ASN A 119 18.36 15.64 -1.74
N GLY A 120 17.96 15.86 -0.49
CA GLY A 120 18.67 16.71 0.45
C GLY A 120 18.18 16.49 1.87
N THR A 121 19.07 15.97 2.72
CA THR A 121 18.99 15.85 4.19
C THR A 121 18.51 14.48 4.73
N PRO A 122 19.31 13.81 5.59
CA PRO A 122 18.91 12.56 6.22
C PRO A 122 17.96 12.83 7.40
N VAL A 123 16.81 12.18 7.42
CA VAL A 123 15.85 12.25 8.53
C VAL A 123 16.35 11.36 9.67
N MET A 124 16.63 11.99 10.81
CA MET A 124 17.02 11.31 12.05
C MET A 124 15.84 10.52 12.61
N THR A 125 16.13 9.28 13.00
CA THR A 125 15.26 8.36 13.77
C THR A 125 14.86 8.98 15.11
N ALA A 126 13.56 9.17 15.33
CA ALA A 126 13.02 9.45 16.65
C ALA A 126 13.09 8.19 17.50
N SER A 127 13.93 8.23 18.54
CA SER A 127 14.01 7.24 19.60
C SER A 127 12.73 7.28 20.45
N TYR A 128 12.03 6.16 20.53
CA TYR A 128 11.05 5.91 21.60
C TYR A 128 11.80 5.78 22.93
N SER A 129 11.60 6.73 23.83
CA SER A 129 11.96 6.60 25.24
C SER A 129 10.83 5.87 25.96
N ASP A 130 11.12 4.63 26.35
CA ASP A 130 10.30 3.76 27.18
C ASP A 130 10.40 4.22 28.64
N SER A 131 9.33 4.79 29.20
CA SER A 131 9.26 5.12 30.62
C SER A 131 8.54 4.00 31.36
N ASN A 132 9.34 3.01 31.75
CA ASN A 132 8.98 1.97 32.69
C ASN A 132 9.18 2.52 34.12
N GLU A 133 8.11 2.78 34.86
CA GLU A 133 8.20 3.02 36.31
C GLU A 133 7.26 2.06 37.04
N SER A 134 7.82 0.90 37.41
CA SER A 134 7.33 0.06 38.48
C SER A 134 7.79 0.64 39.82
N SER A 135 6.87 0.93 40.74
CA SER A 135 7.21 0.90 42.17
C SER A 135 6.07 0.30 42.99
N VAL A 136 6.40 -0.82 43.60
CA VAL A 136 5.65 -1.55 44.62
C VAL A 136 5.77 -0.80 45.95
N SER A 137 4.69 -0.72 46.75
CA SER A 137 4.64 -1.17 48.17
C SER A 137 3.52 -0.51 48.99
N ASP A 138 2.59 -1.35 49.45
CA ASP A 138 2.17 -1.59 50.86
C ASP A 138 1.77 -0.45 51.84
N ILE A 139 0.75 -0.81 52.65
CA ILE A 139 0.34 -0.31 53.99
C ILE A 139 -0.56 0.95 54.02
N ARG A 140 -1.86 0.76 54.30
CA ARG A 140 -2.43 0.74 55.68
C ARG A 140 -3.89 0.31 55.69
#